data_AF-A0A9D6XPM0-F1
#
_entry.id   AF-A0A9D6XPM0-F1
#
_cell.length_a   1.000
_cell.length_b   1.000
_cell.length_c   1.000
_cell.angle_alpha   90.00
_cell.angle_beta   90.00
_cell.angle_gamma   90.00
#
_symmetry.space_group_name_H-M   'P 1'
#
loop_
_entity.id
_entity.type
_entity.pdbx_description
1 polymer ?
#
loop_
_entity_poly.entity_id
_entity_poly.type
_entity_poly.pdbx_seq_one_letter_code
_entity_poly.pdbx_strand_id
1 'polypeptide(L)' 'VFIRAPIIRRVGSGVRVLAACAGHPVLVRQDTLLASTFHPEMTSDPRVHRYFLDMIGPAGGGAARTGP' A
#
# COMPACT_ATOMS: atom_id res chain seq x y z
N VAL A 1 9.57 10.07 3.55
CA VAL A 1 10.20 11.21 2.82
C VAL A 1 9.91 11.08 1.34
N PHE A 2 9.66 12.17 0.60
CA PHE A 2 9.42 12.13 -0.87
C PHE A 2 10.65 12.59 -1.63
N ILE A 3 11.18 11.78 -2.55
CA ILE A 3 12.35 12.14 -3.39
C ILE A 3 12.01 11.78 -4.83
N ARG A 4 11.81 12.79 -5.69
CA ARG A 4 11.35 12.60 -7.08
C ARG A 4 10.16 11.63 -7.15
N ALA A 5 9.25 11.76 -6.20
CA ALA A 5 8.16 10.82 -5.98
C ALA A 5 7.19 10.80 -7.17
N PRO A 6 6.81 9.61 -7.67
CA PRO A 6 5.77 9.50 -8.69
C PRO A 6 4.41 9.91 -8.10
N ILE A 7 3.47 10.30 -8.97
CA ILE A 7 2.10 10.60 -8.54
C ILE A 7 1.12 9.55 -9.05
N ILE A 8 0.35 8.97 -8.14
CA ILE A 8 -0.77 8.09 -8.48
C ILE A 8 -1.91 8.95 -9.06
N ARG A 9 -2.17 8.80 -10.35
CA ARG A 9 -3.21 9.56 -11.08
C ARG A 9 -4.60 8.95 -10.95
N ARG A 10 -4.70 7.63 -10.78
CA ARG A 10 -5.96 6.88 -10.68
C ARG A 10 -5.74 5.64 -9.83
N VAL A 11 -6.79 5.24 -9.11
CA VAL A 11 -6.86 3.96 -8.39
C VAL A 11 -7.99 3.11 -8.98
N GLY A 12 -7.78 1.81 -9.10
CA GLY A 12 -8.76 0.84 -9.59
C GLY A 12 -9.68 0.33 -8.49
N SER A 13 -10.67 -0.49 -8.86
CA SER A 13 -11.48 -1.25 -7.90
C SER A 13 -10.60 -2.19 -7.07
N GLY A 14 -10.93 -2.37 -5.80
CA GLY A 14 -10.15 -3.22 -4.88
C GLY A 14 -8.89 -2.56 -4.30
N VAL A 15 -8.47 -1.39 -4.82
CA VAL A 15 -7.36 -0.61 -4.23
C VAL A 15 -7.89 0.23 -3.06
N ARG A 16 -7.31 0.04 -1.88
CA ARG A 16 -7.55 0.87 -0.70
C ARG A 16 -6.49 1.96 -0.59
N VAL A 17 -6.92 3.22 -0.53
CA VAL A 17 -6.05 4.35 -0.19
C VAL A 17 -5.89 4.41 1.33
N LEU A 18 -4.68 4.20 1.82
CA LEU A 18 -4.35 4.19 3.25
C LEU A 18 -3.88 5.57 3.74
N ALA A 19 -3.24 6.34 2.86
CA ALA A 19 -2.83 7.71 3.12
C ALA A 19 -2.86 8.56 1.85
N ALA A 20 -3.15 9.85 2.02
CA ALA A 20 -3.08 10.86 0.98
C ALA A 20 -2.27 12.07 1.46
N CYS A 21 -1.57 12.73 0.54
CA CYS A 21 -0.82 13.96 0.78
C CYS A 21 -1.07 14.92 -0.38
N ALA A 22 -1.34 16.20 -0.07
CA ALA A 22 -1.68 17.23 -1.06
C ALA A 22 -2.74 16.75 -2.09
N GLY A 23 -3.78 16.05 -1.61
CA GLY A 23 -4.87 15.52 -2.44
C GLY A 23 -4.54 14.28 -3.27
N HIS A 24 -3.32 13.75 -3.21
CA HIS A 24 -2.90 12.58 -3.99
C HIS A 24 -2.71 11.34 -3.09
N PRO A 25 -3.10 10.13 -3.52
CA PRO A 25 -2.76 8.90 -2.82
C PRO A 25 -1.23 8.72 -2.73
N VAL A 26 -0.74 8.35 -1.55
CA VAL A 26 0.71 8.15 -1.30
C VAL A 26 1.06 6.83 -0.62
N LEU A 27 0.06 6.14 -0.04
CA LEU A 27 0.17 4.77 0.44
C LEU A 27 -1.12 4.04 0.06
N VAL A 28 -1.00 2.96 -0.71
CA VAL A 28 -2.13 2.19 -1.22
C VAL A 28 -1.89 0.70 -1.01
N ARG A 29 -2.98 -0.05 -0.88
CA ARG A 29 -2.96 -1.51 -0.76
C ARG A 29 -3.97 -2.14 -1.71
N GLN A 30 -3.61 -3.26 -2.29
CA GLN A 30 -4.53 -4.17 -2.99
C GLN A 30 -4.18 -5.60 -2.61
N ASP A 31 -5.08 -6.29 -1.93
CA ASP A 31 -4.88 -7.64 -1.40
C ASP A 31 -3.58 -7.76 -0.58
N THR A 32 -2.58 -8.46 -1.11
CA THR A 32 -1.24 -8.68 -0.51
C THR A 32 -0.19 -7.66 -0.99
N LEU A 33 -0.54 -6.76 -1.91
CA LEU A 33 0.34 -5.72 -2.42
C LEU A 33 0.22 -4.44 -1.58
N LEU A 34 1.36 -3.87 -1.20
CA LEU A 34 1.49 -2.57 -0.56
C LEU A 34 2.42 -1.70 -1.41
N ALA A 35 2.02 -0.48 -1.74
CA ALA A 35 2.83 0.46 -2.51
C ALA A 35 2.78 1.87 -1.90
N SER A 36 3.94 2.54 -1.86
CA SER A 36 4.08 3.93 -1.43
C SER A 36 4.78 4.77 -2.50
N THR A 37 4.44 6.06 -2.56
CA THR A 37 5.18 7.04 -3.39
C THR A 37 6.28 7.77 -2.59
N PHE A 38 6.38 7.49 -1.30
CA PHE A 38 7.44 7.96 -0.42
C PHE A 38 8.31 6.81 0.06
N HIS A 39 9.43 7.20 0.66
CA HIS A 39 10.41 6.35 1.32
C HIS A 39 10.10 6.25 2.82
N PRO A 40 9.39 5.20 3.29
CA PRO A 40 9.19 4.93 4.71
C PRO A 40 10.47 4.54 5.43
N GLU A 41 11.49 4.06 4.72
CA GLU A 41 12.80 3.64 5.23
C GLU A 41 13.71 4.82 5.61
N MET A 42 13.42 6.01 5.11
CA MET A 42 14.20 7.23 5.40
C MET A 42 13.73 7.96 6.67
N THR A 43 13.00 7.28 7.55
CA THR A 43 12.61 7.77 8.87
C THR A 43 12.81 6.66 9.90
N SER A 44 12.95 7.03 11.17
CA SER A 44 13.04 6.07 12.28
C SER A 44 11.68 5.46 12.67
N ASP A 45 10.58 5.90 12.06
CA ASP A 45 9.23 5.40 12.36
C ASP A 45 8.92 4.08 11.62
N PRO A 46 8.75 2.96 12.34
CA PRO A 46 8.59 1.65 11.72
C PRO A 46 7.15 1.33 11.31
N ARG A 47 6.16 2.21 11.51
CA ARG A 47 4.73 1.85 11.38
C ARG A 47 4.35 1.29 10.02
N VAL A 48 4.90 1.82 8.92
CA VAL A 48 4.63 1.31 7.56
C VAL A 48 5.24 -0.08 7.36
N HIS A 49 6.47 -0.31 7.84
CA HIS A 49 7.12 -1.62 7.79
C HIS A 49 6.37 -2.63 8.65
N ARG A 50 5.93 -2.22 9.85
CA ARG A 50 5.14 -3.07 10.73
C ARG A 50 3.81 -3.45 10.08
N TYR A 51 3.12 -2.48 9.47
CA TYR A 51 1.90 -2.74 8.71
C TYR A 51 2.12 -3.74 7.59
N PHE A 52 3.22 -3.63 6.84
CA PHE A 52 3.58 -4.62 5.82
C PHE A 52 3.78 -6.02 6.42
N LEU A 53 4.51 -6.15 7.51
CA LEU A 53 4.73 -7.45 8.17
C LEU A 53 3.42 -8.05 8.72
N ASP A 54 2.54 -7.22 9.28
CA ASP A 54 1.24 -7.66 9.78
C ASP A 54 0.31 -8.14 8.64
N MET A 55 0.57 -7.75 7.38
CA MET A 55 -0.12 -8.32 6.22
C MET A 55 0.28 -9.77 5.91
N ILE A 56 1.41 -10.25 6.45
CA ILE A 56 1.98 -11.59 6.20
C ILE A 56 1.43 -12.62 7.22
N GLY A 57 0.14 -12.54 7.54
CA GLY A 57 -0.51 -13.53 8.41
C GLY A 57 -0.31 -14.99 7.94
N PRO A 58 -0.58 -16.00 8.79
CA PRO A 58 -0.39 -17.40 8.42
C PRO A 58 -1.16 -17.69 7.14
N ALA A 59 -0.43 -18.05 6.08
CA ALA A 59 -0.87 -18.19 4.69
C ALA A 59 -2.39 -18.25 4.48
N GLY A 60 -3.00 -17.15 4.02
CA GLY A 60 -4.42 -17.15 3.67
C GLY A 60 -4.90 -15.81 3.12
N GLY A 61 -5.14 -15.76 1.81
CA GLY A 61 -5.78 -14.59 1.20
C GLY A 61 -5.74 -14.46 -0.32
N GLY A 62 -5.41 -15.53 -1.06
CA GLY A 62 -5.51 -15.60 -2.51
C GLY A 62 -6.60 -16.57 -2.96
N ALA A 63 -7.80 -16.49 -2.38
CA ALA A 63 -8.97 -17.18 -2.93
C ALA A 63 -9.63 -16.28 -3.97
N ALA A 64 -9.02 -16.17 -5.16
CA ALA A 64 -9.77 -15.83 -6.36
C ALA A 64 -10.40 -17.11 -6.90
N ARG A 65 -11.47 -17.58 -6.23
CA ARG A 65 -12.45 -18.49 -6.84
C ARG A 65 -13.81 -17.83 -6.75
N THR A 66 -14.29 -17.39 -7.91
CA THR A 66 -15.69 -17.16 -8.35
C THR A 66 -15.52 -16.58 -9.77
N GLY A 67 -15.67 -17.30 -10.90
CA GLY A 67 -16.70 -18.26 -11.33
C GLY A 67 -17.71 -17.52 -12.24
N PRO A 68 -18.45 -18.14 -13.19
CA PRO A 68 -18.31 -19.46 -13.84
C PRO A 68 -17.41 -19.43 -15.09
#